data_AF-A0A4R9Q5L5-F1
#
_entry.id   AF-A0A4R9Q5L5-F1
#
_cell.length_a   1.000
_cell.length_b   1.000
_cell.length_c   1.000
_cell.angle_alpha   90.00
_cell.angle_beta   90.00
_cell.angle_gamma   90.00
#
_symmetry.space_group_name_H-M   'P 1'
#
loop_
_entity.id
_entity.type
_entity.pdbx_description
1 polymer ?
#
loop_
_entity_poly.entity_id
_entity_poly.type
_entity_poly.pdbx_seq_one_letter_code
_entity_poly.pdbx_strand_id
1 'polypeptide(L)'
;MTSYVRTNSPAQVRSLSTFGKHLQRSVLTATLLAAASTGSEAQPYVRADGSTTDDLEAARASWRHDAEFNGNVGLAAINADAAYALGSTGEGARAPRLPSSVLTSARLQPTSLSR
;
A
#
# COMPACT_ATOMS: atom_id res chain seq x y z
N MET A 1 14.84 -19.40 -70.03
CA MET A 1 14.65 -19.37 -68.56
C MET A 1 13.68 -18.25 -68.27
N THR A 2 12.39 -18.57 -68.09
CA THR A 2 11.32 -17.57 -68.02
C THR A 2 11.16 -17.10 -66.58
N SER A 3 11.49 -15.84 -66.29
CA SER A 3 11.40 -15.25 -64.96
C SER A 3 9.98 -14.71 -64.74
N TYR A 4 9.22 -15.30 -63.83
CA TYR A 4 7.94 -14.74 -63.38
C TYR A 4 8.21 -13.64 -62.34
N VAL A 5 7.99 -12.38 -62.72
CA VAL A 5 7.95 -11.27 -61.77
C VAL A 5 6.61 -11.32 -61.04
N ARG A 6 6.63 -11.76 -59.77
CA ARG A 6 5.47 -11.72 -58.89
C ARG A 6 5.21 -10.26 -58.50
N THR A 7 4.25 -9.61 -59.14
CA THR A 7 3.74 -8.31 -58.71
C THR A 7 2.67 -8.53 -57.64
N ASN A 8 2.87 -7.97 -56.45
CA ASN A 8 1.82 -8.00 -55.42
C ASN A 8 0.71 -7.03 -55.85
N SER A 9 -0.52 -7.53 -55.92
CA SER A 9 -1.69 -6.69 -56.23
C SER A 9 -1.89 -5.62 -55.15
N PRO A 10 -2.39 -4.42 -55.49
CA PRO A 10 -2.59 -3.32 -54.54
C PRO A 10 -3.51 -3.70 -53.37
N ALA A 11 -4.46 -4.63 -53.56
CA ALA A 11 -5.30 -5.18 -52.50
C ALA A 11 -4.51 -5.99 -51.46
N GLN A 12 -3.49 -6.73 -51.90
CA GLN A 12 -2.64 -7.55 -51.05
C GLN A 12 -1.71 -6.69 -50.17
N VAL A 13 -1.19 -5.61 -50.74
CA VAL A 13 -0.38 -4.60 -50.01
C VAL A 13 -1.21 -3.91 -48.92
N ARG A 14 -2.47 -3.54 -49.23
CA ARG A 14 -3.39 -2.95 -48.25
C ARG A 14 -3.74 -3.92 -47.11
N SER A 15 -3.98 -5.19 -47.44
CA SER A 15 -4.27 -6.24 -46.46
C SER A 15 -3.10 -6.45 -45.48
N LEU A 16 -1.87 -6.54 -45.98
CA LEU A 16 -0.66 -6.67 -45.16
C LEU A 16 -0.43 -5.46 -44.26
N SER A 17 -0.67 -4.25 -44.76
CA SER A 17 -0.56 -3.01 -43.96
C SER A 17 -1.58 -2.99 -42.83
N THR A 18 -2.83 -3.34 -43.09
CA THR A 18 -3.89 -3.41 -42.07
C THR A 18 -3.57 -4.48 -41.03
N PHE A 19 -3.15 -5.67 -41.46
CA PHE A 19 -2.73 -6.76 -40.56
C PHE A 19 -1.58 -6.33 -39.64
N GLY A 20 -0.55 -5.68 -40.18
CA GLY A 20 0.58 -5.16 -39.40
C GLY A 20 0.16 -4.18 -38.29
N LYS A 21 -0.82 -3.30 -38.57
CA LYS A 21 -1.37 -2.36 -37.57
C LYS A 21 -2.10 -3.08 -36.44
N HIS A 22 -2.89 -4.11 -36.78
CA HIS A 22 -3.58 -4.91 -35.78
C HIS A 22 -2.59 -5.70 -34.93
N LEU A 23 -1.58 -6.32 -35.56
CA LEU A 23 -0.53 -7.05 -34.87
C LEU A 23 0.25 -6.15 -33.90
N GLN A 24 0.66 -4.95 -34.34
CA GLN A 24 1.34 -3.98 -33.48
C GLN A 24 0.48 -3.57 -32.29
N ARG A 25 -0.80 -3.26 -32.50
CA ARG A 25 -1.72 -2.92 -31.40
C ARG A 25 -1.88 -4.08 -30.41
N SER A 26 -2.06 -5.31 -30.90
CA SER A 26 -2.20 -6.49 -30.04
C SER A 26 -0.94 -6.76 -29.21
N VAL A 27 0.25 -6.64 -29.81
CA VAL A 27 1.51 -6.81 -29.09
C VAL A 27 1.66 -5.74 -28.00
N LEU A 28 1.34 -4.47 -28.31
CA LEU A 28 1.44 -3.36 -27.37
C LEU A 28 0.47 -3.49 -26.19
N THR A 29 -0.75 -3.96 -26.45
CA THR A 29 -1.73 -4.27 -25.40
C THR A 29 -1.26 -5.42 -24.52
N ALA A 30 -0.72 -6.49 -25.13
CA ALA A 30 -0.23 -7.65 -24.39
C ALA A 30 0.97 -7.30 -23.51
N THR A 31 1.92 -6.51 -23.99
CA THR A 31 3.06 -6.06 -23.19
C THR A 31 2.65 -5.10 -22.08
N LEU A 32 1.70 -4.19 -22.32
CA LEU A 32 1.18 -3.29 -21.27
C LEU A 32 0.45 -4.08 -20.18
N LEU A 33 -0.35 -5.08 -20.55
CA LEU A 33 -1.06 -5.93 -19.59
C LEU A 33 -0.06 -6.78 -18.78
N ALA A 34 0.96 -7.34 -19.43
CA ALA A 34 2.02 -8.10 -18.77
C ALA A 34 2.84 -7.24 -17.80
N ALA A 35 3.11 -5.98 -18.16
CA ALA A 35 3.81 -5.03 -17.29
C ALA A 35 2.95 -4.58 -16.10
N ALA A 36 1.63 -4.43 -16.28
CA ALA A 36 0.70 -4.12 -15.21
C ALA A 36 0.44 -5.32 -14.27
N SER A 37 0.68 -6.55 -14.73
CA SER A 37 0.49 -7.78 -13.95
C SER A 37 1.67 -8.15 -13.06
N THR A 38 2.65 -7.27 -12.84
CA THR A 38 3.59 -7.45 -11.72
C THR A 38 2.76 -7.54 -10.46
N GLY A 39 2.70 -8.75 -9.87
CA GLY A 39 1.83 -9.06 -8.75
C GLY A 39 1.95 -7.99 -7.67
N SER A 40 0.81 -7.42 -7.28
CA SER A 40 0.74 -6.63 -6.06
C SER A 40 0.92 -7.59 -4.89
N GLU A 41 2.18 -7.94 -4.57
CA GLU A 41 2.53 -8.52 -3.28
C GLU A 41 2.12 -7.47 -2.24
N ALA A 42 0.98 -7.67 -1.58
CA ALA A 42 0.55 -6.80 -0.50
C ALA A 42 1.68 -6.80 0.54
N GLN A 43 2.22 -5.64 0.87
CA GLN A 43 3.25 -5.54 1.90
C GLN A 43 2.67 -6.15 3.19
N PRO A 44 3.39 -7.07 3.85
CA PRO A 44 2.86 -7.78 5.00
C PRO A 44 2.63 -6.81 6.16
N TYR A 45 1.53 -7.00 6.87
CA TYR A 45 1.11 -6.16 7.99
C TYR A 45 1.93 -6.44 9.24
N VAL A 46 2.15 -5.42 10.07
CA VAL A 46 2.96 -5.48 11.28
C VAL A 46 2.09 -5.82 12.48
N ARG A 47 2.45 -6.86 13.24
CA ARG A 47 1.86 -7.18 14.55
C ARG A 47 2.53 -6.38 15.67
N ALA A 48 1.86 -6.28 16.82
CA ALA A 48 2.37 -5.56 17.99
C ALA A 48 3.73 -6.09 18.52
N ASP A 49 4.00 -7.39 18.35
CA ASP A 49 5.28 -8.01 18.72
C ASP A 49 6.42 -7.75 17.72
N GLY A 50 6.16 -6.98 16.65
CA GLY A 50 7.10 -6.67 15.58
C GLY A 50 7.20 -7.72 14.48
N SER A 51 6.49 -8.84 14.58
CA SER A 51 6.38 -9.82 13.50
C SER A 51 5.46 -9.34 12.38
N THR A 52 5.50 -10.00 11.21
CA THR A 52 4.65 -9.64 10.06
C THR A 52 3.64 -10.74 9.71
N THR A 53 2.55 -10.36 9.03
CA THR A 53 1.43 -11.23 8.66
C THR A 53 0.72 -10.75 7.40
N ASP A 54 0.19 -11.67 6.60
CA ASP A 54 -0.64 -11.30 5.44
C ASP A 54 -2.12 -11.06 5.82
N ASP A 55 -2.48 -11.39 7.08
CA ASP A 55 -3.81 -11.18 7.63
C ASP A 55 -3.91 -9.85 8.39
N LEU A 56 -4.58 -8.87 7.77
CA LEU A 56 -4.81 -7.54 8.35
C LEU A 56 -5.56 -7.59 9.69
N GLU A 57 -6.60 -8.41 9.81
CA GLU A 57 -7.36 -8.44 11.06
C GLU A 57 -6.58 -9.11 12.17
N ALA A 58 -5.76 -10.12 11.86
CA ALA A 58 -4.83 -10.69 12.83
C ALA A 58 -3.81 -9.64 13.31
N ALA A 59 -3.27 -8.80 12.41
CA ALA A 59 -2.40 -7.69 12.78
C ALA A 59 -3.11 -6.68 13.69
N ARG A 60 -4.29 -6.21 13.29
CA ARG A 60 -5.08 -5.24 14.06
C ARG A 60 -5.50 -5.79 15.43
N ALA A 61 -5.89 -7.05 15.51
CA ALA A 61 -6.23 -7.70 16.77
C ALA A 61 -5.02 -7.74 17.72
N SER A 62 -3.81 -8.02 17.22
CA SER A 62 -2.60 -8.00 18.05
C SER A 62 -2.37 -6.62 18.68
N TRP A 63 -2.59 -5.53 17.94
CA TRP A 63 -2.50 -4.17 18.47
C TRP A 63 -3.60 -3.85 19.47
N ARG A 64 -4.85 -4.25 19.22
CA ARG A 64 -5.95 -4.05 20.20
C ARG A 64 -5.71 -4.79 21.52
N HIS A 65 -5.00 -5.92 21.49
CA HIS A 65 -4.66 -6.67 22.70
C HIS A 65 -3.36 -6.19 23.37
N ASP A 66 -2.61 -5.30 22.72
CA ASP A 66 -1.41 -4.72 23.30
C ASP A 66 -1.73 -3.76 24.46
N ALA A 67 -0.84 -3.70 25.44
CA ALA A 67 -1.01 -2.86 26.64
C ALA A 67 -1.02 -1.36 26.31
N GLU A 68 -0.28 -0.94 25.29
CA GLU A 68 -0.25 0.44 24.80
C GLU A 68 -1.63 0.88 24.29
N PHE A 69 -2.35 -0.05 23.67
CA PHE A 69 -3.64 0.21 23.03
C PHE A 69 -4.82 0.08 24.01
N ASN A 70 -4.78 -0.92 24.89
CA ASN A 70 -5.85 -1.18 25.87
C ASN A 70 -6.01 -0.10 26.95
N GLY A 71 -4.98 0.73 27.17
CA GLY A 71 -5.04 1.83 28.13
C GLY A 71 -5.77 3.08 27.64
N ASN A 72 -6.13 3.17 26.35
CA ASN A 72 -6.54 4.43 25.75
C ASN A 72 -7.75 4.31 24.81
N VAL A 73 -8.93 4.72 25.30
CA VAL A 73 -10.18 4.80 24.51
C VAL A 73 -10.03 5.65 23.24
N GLY A 74 -9.14 6.66 23.28
CA GLY A 74 -8.86 7.54 22.15
C GLY A 74 -8.16 6.86 20.98
N LEU A 75 -7.30 5.86 21.22
CA LEU A 75 -6.60 5.14 20.14
C LEU A 75 -7.54 4.24 19.35
N ALA A 76 -8.48 3.58 20.05
CA ALA A 76 -9.56 2.84 19.40
C ALA A 76 -10.49 3.78 18.61
N ALA A 77 -10.82 4.95 19.16
CA ALA A 77 -11.71 5.92 18.51
C ALA A 77 -11.15 6.50 17.19
N ILE A 78 -9.82 6.57 17.05
CA ILE A 78 -9.15 7.06 15.82
C ILE A 78 -8.70 5.93 14.89
N ASN A 79 -9.07 4.67 15.17
CA ASN A 79 -8.68 3.50 14.36
C ASN A 79 -7.15 3.37 14.20
N ALA A 80 -6.40 3.68 15.26
CA ALA A 80 -4.94 3.63 15.21
C ALA A 80 -4.40 2.21 15.00
N ASP A 81 -5.17 1.17 15.33
CA ASP A 81 -4.83 -0.24 15.15
C ASP A 81 -4.56 -0.56 13.68
N ALA A 82 -5.31 0.06 12.77
CA ALA A 82 -5.07 -0.06 11.34
C ALA A 82 -3.79 0.68 10.89
N ALA A 83 -3.50 1.85 11.46
CA ALA A 83 -2.28 2.58 11.15
C ALA A 83 -1.03 1.84 11.62
N TYR A 84 -1.06 1.31 12.85
CA TYR A 84 -0.01 0.48 13.41
C TYR A 84 0.16 -0.85 12.66
N ALA A 85 -0.94 -1.49 12.23
CA ALA A 85 -0.88 -2.68 11.37
C ALA A 85 -0.22 -2.41 10.01
N LEU A 86 -0.26 -1.17 9.53
CA LEU A 86 0.45 -0.70 8.33
C LEU A 86 1.88 -0.22 8.63
N GLY A 87 2.36 -0.38 9.87
CA GLY A 87 3.69 0.05 10.31
C GLY A 87 3.82 1.55 10.60
N SER A 88 2.71 2.30 10.66
CA SER A 88 2.72 3.72 10.97
C SER A 88 2.63 3.95 12.49
N THR A 89 3.78 4.13 13.14
CA THR A 89 3.90 4.28 14.60
C THR A 89 4.04 5.74 15.06
N GLY A 90 4.23 6.69 14.14
CA GLY A 90 4.54 8.08 14.48
C GLY A 90 5.99 8.31 14.92
N GLU A 91 6.85 7.28 14.88
CA GLU A 91 8.28 7.43 15.11
C GLU A 91 8.88 8.43 14.11
N GLY A 92 9.57 9.45 14.61
CA GLY A 92 10.13 10.54 13.80
C GLY A 92 9.17 11.69 13.48
N ALA A 93 7.89 11.61 13.87
CA ALA A 93 6.97 12.75 13.75
C ALA A 93 7.37 13.89 14.69
N ARG A 94 7.57 15.10 14.14
CA ARG A 94 7.77 16.31 14.96
C ARG A 94 6.42 16.80 15.51
N ALA A 95 6.16 16.52 16.78
CA ALA A 95 5.07 17.16 17.49
C ALA A 95 5.38 18.65 17.75
N PRO A 96 4.40 19.57 17.63
CA PRO A 96 4.57 20.96 18.04
C PRO A 96 5.01 21.05 19.51
N ARG A 97 5.95 21.94 19.81
CA ARG A 97 6.39 22.20 21.18
C ARG A 97 5.22 22.79 21.97
N LEU A 98 4.66 22.01 22.89
CA LEU A 98 3.59 22.49 23.77
C LEU A 98 4.13 23.62 24.68
N PRO A 99 3.32 24.65 24.97
CA PRO A 99 3.70 25.69 25.92
C PRO A 99 3.89 25.07 27.32
N SER A 100 4.83 25.63 28.10
CA SER A 100 5.23 25.12 29.43
C SER A 100 4.07 24.99 30.42
N SER A 101 3.01 25.79 30.26
CA SER A 101 1.79 25.72 31.06
C SER A 101 1.04 24.39 30.95
N VAL A 102 1.15 23.67 29.83
CA VAL A 102 0.48 22.37 29.60
C VAL A 102 1.23 21.22 30.27
N LEU A 103 2.56 21.29 30.35
CA LEU A 103 3.40 20.26 30.97
C LEU A 103 3.29 20.25 32.51
N THR A 104 2.98 21.40 33.13
CA THR A 104 2.78 21.52 34.58
C THR A 104 1.54 20.78 35.06
N SER A 105 0.43 20.82 34.31
CA SER A 105 -0.81 20.15 34.73
C SER A 105 -0.73 18.62 34.66
N ALA A 106 0.06 18.07 33.74
CA ALA A 106 0.23 16.61 33.62
C ALA A 106 1.11 16.01 34.74
N ARG A 107 1.98 16.81 35.36
CA ARG A 107 2.91 16.37 36.42
C ARG A 107 2.33 16.45 37.83
N LEU A 108 1.18 17.10 38.01
CA LEU A 108 0.63 17.46 39.33
C LEU A 108 -0.60 16.65 39.76
N GLN A 109 -0.79 15.44 39.25
CA GLN A 109 -1.57 14.42 39.97
C GLN A 109 -0.65 13.41 40.66
N PRO A 110 0.06 13.76 41.75
CA PRO A 110 0.37 12.77 42.75
C PRO A 110 -0.97 12.36 43.38
N THR A 111 -1.26 11.07 43.32
CA THR A 111 -2.29 10.40 44.12
C THR A 111 -2.15 10.85 45.57
N SER A 112 -3.07 11.72 46.02
CA SER A 112 -3.24 12.00 47.44
C SER A 112 -3.94 10.79 48.08
N LEU A 113 -3.15 9.76 48.38
CA LEU A 113 -3.46 8.74 49.37
C LEU A 113 -2.80 9.18 50.69
N SER A 114 -3.60 9.69 51.64
CA SER A 114 -3.45 9.31 53.07
C SER A 114 -4.45 10.01 53.99
N ARG A 115 -5.15 9.14 54.73
CA ARG A 115 -5.82 9.26 56.04
C ARG A 115 -7.09 10.11 56.18
#